data_AF-A0A847ABK1-F1
#
_entry.id   AF-A0A847ABK1-F1
#
_cell.length_a   1.000
_cell.length_b   1.000
_cell.length_c   1.000
_cell.angle_alpha   90.00
_cell.angle_beta   90.00
_cell.angle_gamma   90.00
#
_symmetry.space_group_name_H-M   'P 1'
#
loop_
_entity.id
_entity.type
_entity.pdbx_description
1 polymer ?
#
loop_
_entity_poly.entity_id
_entity_poly.type
_entity_poly.pdbx_seq_one_letter_code
_entity_poly.pdbx_strand_id
1 'polypeptide(L)'
;MASLREVSLKIGRKTYHLRTSLDDESLRGITAIAEEISGGIETHDQENVLVLSCLQLAWLLQKLGKLLEKTLEQTSDKEEP
;
A
#
# COMPACT_ATOMS: atom_id res chain seq x y z
N MET A 1 -9.13 22.54 -1.87
CA MET A 1 -9.00 21.56 -0.77
C MET A 1 -9.83 20.35 -1.17
N ALA A 2 -9.24 19.16 -1.27
CA ALA A 2 -9.99 17.96 -1.64
C ALA A 2 -11.03 17.66 -0.54
N SER A 3 -12.32 17.54 -0.91
CA SER A 3 -13.39 17.30 0.05
C SER A 3 -13.30 15.89 0.60
N LEU A 4 -13.28 15.76 1.93
CA LEU A 4 -13.32 14.45 2.60
C LEU A 4 -14.68 13.79 2.33
N ARG A 5 -14.64 12.60 1.73
CA ARG A 5 -15.83 11.77 1.48
C ARG A 5 -15.77 10.50 2.33
N GLU A 6 -16.93 9.99 2.69
CA GLU A 6 -17.05 8.71 3.38
C GLU A 6 -16.92 7.56 2.39
N VAL A 7 -16.11 6.57 2.76
CA VAL A 7 -15.87 5.38 1.97
C VAL A 7 -15.89 4.16 2.88
N SER A 8 -16.29 3.02 2.32
CA SER A 8 -16.26 1.74 3.02
C SER A 8 -15.25 0.84 2.34
N LEU A 9 -14.36 0.23 3.12
CA LEU A 9 -13.35 -0.69 2.60
C LEU A 9 -13.26 -1.94 3.46
N LYS A 10 -12.91 -3.06 2.83
CA LYS A 10 -12.78 -4.35 3.50
C LYS A 10 -11.30 -4.72 3.57
N ILE A 11 -10.82 -5.06 4.77
CA ILE A 11 -9.48 -5.59 4.99
C ILE A 11 -9.63 -6.85 5.81
N GLY A 12 -9.13 -7.98 5.30
CA GLY A 12 -9.38 -9.29 5.91
C GLY A 12 -10.88 -9.56 6.07
N ARG A 13 -11.34 -9.70 7.32
CA ARG A 13 -12.73 -10.05 7.64
C ARG A 13 -13.58 -8.85 8.10
N LYS A 14 -12.98 -7.67 8.30
CA LYS A 14 -13.70 -6.47 8.77
C LYS A 14 -13.91 -5.46 7.64
N THR A 15 -15.04 -4.78 7.73
CA THR A 15 -15.35 -3.58 6.93
C THR A 15 -15.07 -2.36 7.80
N TYR A 16 -14.40 -1.37 7.23
CA TYR A 16 -14.01 -0.12 7.85
C TYR A 16 -14.68 1.03 7.10
N HIS A 17 -15.19 2.00 7.87
CA HIS A 17 -15.79 3.22 7.34
C HIS A 17 -14.88 4.40 7.65
N LEU A 18 -14.36 5.05 6.61
CA LEU A 18 -13.31 6.07 6.73
C LEU A 18 -13.70 7.32 5.97
N ARG A 19 -13.12 8.46 6.37
CA ARG A 19 -13.19 9.71 5.61
C ARG A 19 -11.86 9.94 4.93
N THR A 20 -11.87 10.08 3.60
CA THR A 20 -10.65 10.25 2.81
C THR A 20 -10.83 11.28 1.70
N SER A 21 -9.73 11.87 1.26
CA SER A 21 -9.65 12.75 0.10
C SER A 21 -9.20 12.03 -1.18
N LEU A 22 -8.88 10.73 -1.09
CA LEU A 22 -8.50 9.92 -2.25
C LEU A 22 -9.66 9.86 -3.26
N ASP A 23 -9.36 10.04 -4.53
CA ASP A 23 -10.28 9.78 -5.64
C ASP A 23 -10.56 8.27 -5.80
N ASP A 24 -11.51 7.91 -6.67
CA ASP A 24 -11.96 6.53 -6.82
C ASP A 24 -10.90 5.60 -7.40
N GLU A 25 -10.05 6.11 -8.30
CA GLU A 25 -8.99 5.33 -8.90
C GLU A 25 -7.90 5.02 -7.87
N SER A 26 -7.43 6.05 -7.15
CA SER A 26 -6.47 5.90 -6.07
C SER A 26 -6.99 4.96 -4.96
N LEU A 27 -8.25 5.11 -4.56
CA LEU A 27 -8.85 4.27 -3.53
C LEU A 27 -8.96 2.81 -3.97
N ARG A 28 -9.38 2.55 -5.22
CA ARG A 28 -9.43 1.18 -5.76
C ARG A 28 -8.05 0.56 -5.81
N GLY A 29 -7.05 1.29 -6.29
CA GLY A 29 -5.66 0.82 -6.35
C GLY A 29 -5.11 0.45 -4.97
N ILE A 30 -5.25 1.34 -3.98
CA ILE A 30 -4.78 1.09 -2.62
C ILE A 30 -5.54 -0.07 -1.96
N THR A 31 -6.86 -0.16 -2.16
CA THR A 31 -7.69 -1.23 -1.59
C THR A 31 -7.29 -2.59 -2.17
N ALA A 32 -7.06 -2.67 -3.48
CA ALA A 32 -6.61 -3.91 -4.13
C ALA A 32 -5.27 -4.41 -3.57
N ILE A 33 -4.31 -3.51 -3.34
CA ILE A 33 -3.02 -3.84 -2.73
C ILE A 33 -3.22 -4.35 -1.29
N ALA A 34 -4.08 -3.69 -0.51
CA ALA A 34 -4.38 -4.10 0.86
C ALA A 34 -5.09 -5.48 0.91
N GLU A 35 -5.97 -5.76 -0.04
CA GLU A 35 -6.64 -7.06 -0.18
C GLU A 35 -5.65 -8.17 -0.55
N GLU A 36 -4.75 -7.92 -1.50
CA GLU A 36 -3.71 -8.88 -1.90
C GLU A 36 -2.81 -9.24 -0.71
N ILE A 37 -2.32 -8.23 0.02
CA ILE A 37 -1.47 -8.43 1.18
C ILE A 37 -2.22 -9.17 2.28
N SER A 38 -3.43 -8.71 2.64
CA SER A 38 -4.20 -9.32 3.72
C SER A 38 -4.68 -10.74 3.39
N GLY A 39 -4.89 -11.06 2.11
CA GLY A 39 -5.21 -12.41 1.65
C GLY A 39 -4.09 -13.43 1.85
N GLY A 40 -2.84 -12.98 1.89
CA GLY A 40 -1.67 -13.83 2.15
C GLY A 40 -1.34 -14.06 3.63
N ILE A 41 -2.09 -13.44 4.55
CA ILE A 41 -1.81 -13.53 6.00
C ILE A 41 -2.67 -14.61 6.64
N GLU A 42 -2.03 -15.70 7.07
CA GLU A 42 -2.69 -16.82 7.74
C GLU A 42 -2.85 -16.57 9.25
N THR A 43 -3.83 -15.74 9.62
CA THR A 43 -4.22 -15.55 11.02
C THR A 43 -5.73 -15.34 11.17
N HIS A 44 -6.28 -15.75 12.31
CA HIS A 44 -7.69 -15.51 12.65
C HIS A 44 -7.90 -14.20 13.40
N ASP A 45 -6.83 -13.57 13.85
CA ASP A 45 -6.88 -12.31 14.58
C ASP A 45 -6.80 -11.12 13.60
N GLN A 46 -7.90 -10.37 13.51
CA GLN A 46 -8.01 -9.22 12.63
C GLN A 46 -7.02 -8.09 12.97
N GLU A 47 -6.66 -7.90 14.24
CA GLU A 47 -5.67 -6.87 14.61
C GLU A 47 -4.30 -7.26 14.07
N ASN A 48 -3.95 -8.54 14.17
CA ASN A 48 -2.73 -9.07 13.56
C ASN A 48 -2.75 -8.95 12.04
N VAL A 49 -3.88 -9.24 11.36
CA VAL A 49 -4.01 -9.02 9.91
C VAL A 49 -3.69 -7.57 9.55
N LEU A 50 -4.25 -6.61 10.28
CA LEU A 50 -4.04 -5.19 9.99
C LEU A 50 -2.58 -4.77 10.21
N VAL A 51 -1.98 -5.14 11.35
CA VAL A 51 -0.60 -4.79 11.68
C VAL A 51 0.39 -5.42 10.69
N LEU A 52 0.22 -6.71 10.38
CA LEU A 52 1.04 -7.41 9.40
C LEU A 52 0.89 -6.81 8.00
N SER A 53 -0.33 -6.42 7.60
CA SER A 53 -0.56 -5.73 6.33
C SER A 53 0.19 -4.39 6.27
N CYS A 54 0.15 -3.60 7.34
CA CYS A 54 0.90 -2.35 7.45
C CYS A 54 2.43 -2.59 7.36
N LEU A 55 2.94 -3.63 8.03
CA LEU A 55 4.35 -4.00 7.97
C LEU A 55 4.77 -4.41 6.56
N GLN A 56 3.97 -5.22 5.87
CA GLN A 56 4.23 -5.62 4.48
C GLN A 56 4.22 -4.43 3.52
N LEU A 57 3.26 -3.51 3.67
CA LEU A 57 3.22 -2.27 2.89
C LEU A 57 4.46 -1.41 3.10
N ALA A 58 4.87 -1.20 4.35
CA ALA A 58 6.07 -0.43 4.68
C ALA A 58 7.33 -1.07 4.08
N TRP A 59 7.45 -2.39 4.16
CA TRP A 59 8.55 -3.14 3.58
C TRP A 59 8.58 -3.05 2.04
N LEU A 60 7.42 -3.18 1.38
CA LEU A 60 7.30 -3.04 -0.07
C LEU A 60 7.73 -1.63 -0.52
N LEU A 61 7.28 -0.59 0.18
CA LEU A 61 7.68 0.79 -0.11
C LEU A 61 9.19 0.99 0.05
N GLN A 62 9.77 0.49 1.14
CA GLN A 62 11.22 0.56 1.37
C GLN A 62 12.00 -0.18 0.28
N LYS A 63 11.55 -1.37 -0.11
CA LYS A 63 12.18 -2.18 -1.17
C LYS A 63 12.12 -1.46 -2.51
N LEU A 64 10.99 -0.82 -2.82
CA LEU A 64 10.78 -0.10 -4.07
C LEU A 64 11.64 1.17 -4.12
N GLY A 65 11.76 1.90 -3.00
CA GLY A 65 12.69 3.03 -2.88
C GLY A 65 14.14 2.64 -3.14
N LYS A 66 14.64 1.57 -2.49
CA LYS A 66 16.00 1.06 -2.74
C LYS A 66 16.24 0.62 -4.18
N LEU A 67 15.22 0.04 -4.82
CA LEU A 67 15.32 -0.40 -6.21
C LEU A 67 15.37 0.80 -7.16
N LEU A 68 14.57 1.84 -6.90
CA LEU A 68 14.62 3.09 -7.64
C LEU A 68 15.97 3.81 -7.51
N GLU A 69 16.50 3.94 -6.29
CA GLU A 69 17.83 4.50 -6.03
C GLU A 69 18.90 3.76 -6.83
N LYS A 70 18.91 2.43 -6.75
CA LYS A 70 19.86 1.60 -7.49
C LYS A 70 19.72 1.73 -9.00
N THR A 71 18.50 1.78 -9.53
CA THR A 71 18.27 1.95 -10.97
C THR A 71 18.72 3.34 -11.45
N LEU A 72 18.51 4.38 -10.63
CA LEU A 72 18.94 5.74 -10.94
C LEU A 72 20.47 5.86 -11.01
N GLU A 73 21.17 5.29 -10.03
CA GLU A 73 22.64 5.20 -10.03
C GLU A 73 23.16 4.52 -11.31
N GLN A 74 22.57 3.39 -11.69
CA GLN A 74 22.95 2.64 -12.89
C GLN A 74 22.68 3.37 -14.21
N THR A 75 21.71 4.28 -14.24
CA THR A 75 21.47 5.14 -15.41
C THR A 75 22.42 6.33 -15.44
N SER A 76 22.79 6.88 -14.28
CA SER A 76 23.74 8.01 -14.17
C SER A 76 25.16 7.59 -14.55
N ASP A 77 25.62 6.41 -14.11
CA ASP A 77 26.96 5.89 -14.41
C ASP A 77 27.14 5.50 -15.90
N LYS A 78 26.05 5.43 -16.68
CA LYS A 78 26.08 5.15 -18.11
C LYS A 78 26.10 6.41 -18.98
N GLU A 79 25.99 7.59 -18.38
CA GLU A 79 26.02 8.89 -19.08
C GLU A 79 27.38 9.61 -19.00
N GLU A 80 28.39 9.07 -18.29
CA GLU A 80 29.77 9.57 -18.36
C GLU A 80 30.55 8.90 -19.53
N PRO A 81 30.98 9.67 -20.56
CA PRO A 81 31.83 9.19 -21.66
C PRO A 81 33.31 9.04 -21.29
#